data_AF-A0A3N5QF36-F1
#
_entry.id   AF-A0A3N5QF36-F1
#
_cell.length_a   1.000
_cell.length_b   1.000
_cell.length_c   1.000
_cell.angle_alpha   90.00
_cell.angle_beta   90.00
_cell.angle_gamma   90.00
#
_symmetry.space_group_name_H-M   'P 1'
#
loop_
_entity.id
_entity.type
_entity.pdbx_description
1 polymer ?
#
loop_
_entity_poly.entity_id
_entity_poly.type
_entity_poly.pdbx_seq_one_letter_code
_entity_poly.pdbx_strand_id
1 'polypeptide(L)'
;MLHAELLRKESTWAHIAALQSVFLQYGIPFSYYVDSHSIFRFVRGRDSLRYRHHQLTDEATPQWKQVLDDCNVKVIYALSAQAKGKIERPYQWLQDHLVRTCVRENVTEIQKARTILKQEIRHYNHRQVHSTTQEIPHLRFLKALEEGKTLFRPFAVNPPFESPKDIFCLRIQRVIDAYRKISLNNFQFKVNHSNPRDPVTLRIYPLNAMLSEVRVWCNNKLIDIQKIK
;
A
#
# COMPACT_ATOMS: atom_id res chain seq x y z
N MET A 1 9.13 -14.23 2.21
CA MET A 1 8.89 -12.85 1.76
C MET A 1 7.59 -12.88 0.97
N LEU A 2 6.60 -12.06 1.35
CA LEU A 2 5.26 -12.11 0.74
C LEU A 2 5.13 -11.22 -0.50
N HIS A 3 5.80 -10.07 -0.51
CA HIS A 3 5.80 -9.15 -1.63
C HIS A 3 7.13 -8.40 -1.72
N ALA A 4 7.58 -8.14 -2.95
CA ALA A 4 8.70 -7.25 -3.24
C ALA A 4 8.61 -6.80 -4.70
N GLU A 5 8.88 -5.51 -4.93
CA GLU A 5 8.85 -4.89 -6.26
C GLU A 5 9.93 -3.81 -6.36
N LEU A 6 10.56 -3.70 -7.54
CA LEU A 6 11.43 -2.57 -7.87
C LEU A 6 10.64 -1.45 -8.51
N LEU A 7 10.77 -0.25 -7.95
CA LEU A 7 10.10 0.96 -8.40
C LEU A 7 11.12 2.07 -8.63
N ARG A 8 10.87 2.94 -9.60
CA ARG A 8 11.75 4.09 -9.88
C ARG A 8 11.73 5.14 -8.77
N LYS A 9 10.60 5.26 -8.08
CA LYS A 9 10.38 6.22 -7.01
C LYS A 9 9.45 5.62 -5.97
N GLU A 10 9.78 5.86 -4.71
CA GLU A 10 8.90 5.51 -3.60
C GLU A 10 7.68 6.44 -3.59
N SER A 11 6.49 5.85 -3.48
CA SER A 11 5.23 6.58 -3.45
C SER A 11 4.24 5.91 -2.51
N THR A 12 3.31 6.69 -1.96
CA THR A 12 2.25 6.16 -1.09
C THR A 12 1.36 5.16 -1.84
N TRP A 13 1.10 5.40 -3.13
CA TRP A 13 0.34 4.48 -3.98
C TRP A 13 1.03 3.13 -4.11
N ALA A 14 2.35 3.10 -4.29
CA ALA A 14 3.10 1.85 -4.35
C ALA A 14 2.95 1.00 -3.09
N HIS A 15 2.99 1.63 -1.91
CA HIS A 15 2.75 0.94 -0.65
C HIS A 15 1.31 0.41 -0.53
N ILE A 16 0.32 1.16 -0.99
CA ILE A 16 -1.09 0.70 -1.03
C ILE A 16 -1.27 -0.47 -2.01
N ALA A 17 -0.65 -0.40 -3.19
CA ALA A 17 -0.68 -1.48 -4.18
C ALA A 17 0.02 -2.74 -3.67
N ALA A 18 1.14 -2.60 -2.93
CA ALA A 18 1.81 -3.70 -2.27
C ALA A 18 0.91 -4.36 -1.21
N LEU A 19 0.22 -3.57 -0.38
CA LEU A 19 -0.78 -4.08 0.57
C LEU A 19 -1.89 -4.84 -0.16
N GLN A 20 -2.45 -4.27 -1.23
CA GLN A 20 -3.49 -4.92 -2.02
C GLN A 20 -3.02 -6.28 -2.55
N SER A 21 -1.81 -6.36 -3.11
CA SER A 21 -1.24 -7.62 -3.60
C SER A 21 -1.15 -8.66 -2.48
N VAL A 22 -0.68 -8.28 -1.29
CA VAL A 22 -0.53 -9.20 -0.17
C VAL A 22 -1.89 -9.63 0.37
N PHE A 23 -2.82 -8.69 0.57
CA PHE A 23 -4.10 -8.97 1.22
C PHE A 23 -5.01 -9.81 0.33
N LEU A 24 -4.99 -9.60 -0.98
CA LEU A 24 -5.75 -10.42 -1.91
C LEU A 24 -5.17 -11.83 -2.04
N GLN A 25 -3.85 -12.00 -1.91
CA GLN A 25 -3.21 -13.30 -2.08
C GLN A 25 -3.18 -14.15 -0.80
N TYR A 26 -2.95 -13.52 0.35
CA TYR A 26 -2.71 -14.21 1.63
C TYR A 26 -3.77 -13.92 2.70
N GLY A 27 -4.67 -12.96 2.46
CA GLY A 27 -5.65 -12.51 3.43
C GLY A 27 -5.21 -11.31 4.27
N ILE A 28 -6.08 -10.88 5.18
CA ILE A 28 -5.91 -9.70 6.04
C ILE A 28 -5.19 -10.11 7.32
N PRO A 29 -4.00 -9.56 7.62
CA PRO A 29 -3.30 -9.83 8.87
C PRO A 29 -4.00 -9.16 10.06
N PHE A 30 -3.83 -9.71 11.26
CA PHE A 30 -4.30 -9.05 12.49
C PHE A 30 -3.55 -7.75 12.81
N SER A 31 -2.24 -7.75 12.62
CA SER A 31 -1.38 -6.58 12.88
C SER A 31 -0.30 -6.45 11.83
N TYR A 32 0.10 -5.21 11.55
CA TYR A 32 1.10 -4.86 10.56
C TYR A 32 2.21 -4.04 11.21
N TYR A 33 3.43 -4.58 11.19
CA TYR A 33 4.59 -3.96 11.81
C TYR A 33 5.32 -3.08 10.79
N VAL A 34 5.54 -1.82 11.13
CA VAL A 34 6.19 -0.86 10.23
C VAL A 34 7.31 -0.13 10.92
N ASP A 35 8.31 0.22 10.12
CA ASP A 35 9.34 1.15 10.54
C ASP A 35 8.75 2.56 10.78
N SER A 36 9.40 3.31 11.67
CA SER A 36 8.98 4.68 12.03
C SER A 36 9.35 5.71 10.94
N HIS A 37 9.26 5.34 9.67
CA HIS A 37 9.58 6.20 8.54
C HIS A 37 8.48 7.27 8.34
N SER A 38 8.85 8.46 7.85
CA SER A 38 7.97 9.63 7.73
C SER A 38 6.75 9.38 6.82
N ILE A 39 6.85 8.45 5.88
CA ILE A 39 5.75 8.00 5.01
C ILE A 39 4.63 7.31 5.81
N PHE A 40 4.95 6.68 6.93
CA PHE A 40 4.02 5.92 7.78
C PHE A 40 3.62 6.67 9.05
N ARG A 41 4.37 7.71 9.43
CA ARG A 41 4.12 8.51 10.63
C ARG A 41 4.37 10.00 10.34
N PHE A 42 3.27 10.76 10.26
CA PHE A 42 3.36 12.21 10.29
C PHE A 42 3.65 12.66 11.74
N VAL A 43 4.87 13.09 12.03
CA VAL A 43 5.24 13.69 13.31
C VAL A 43 5.43 15.18 13.10
N ARG A 44 4.50 16.00 13.60
CA ARG A 44 4.40 17.46 13.38
C ARG A 44 5.52 18.29 14.04
N GLY A 45 6.65 17.68 14.44
CA GLY A 45 7.67 18.32 15.29
C GLY A 45 9.13 18.21 14.81
N ARG A 46 9.44 17.60 13.66
CA ARG A 46 10.83 17.55 13.14
C ARG A 46 11.04 18.20 11.76
N ASP A 47 10.04 18.20 10.88
CA ASP A 47 10.18 18.61 9.47
C ASP A 47 9.50 19.96 9.13
N SER A 48 9.51 20.91 10.06
CA SER A 48 8.76 22.18 9.94
C SER A 48 9.37 23.26 9.03
N LEU A 49 10.29 22.94 8.11
CA LEU A 49 10.99 23.99 7.34
C LEU A 49 10.89 23.95 5.81
N ARG A 50 10.35 22.90 5.15
CA ARG A 50 10.38 22.84 3.66
C ARG A 50 9.20 22.20 2.95
N TYR A 51 7.98 22.25 3.49
CA TYR A 51 6.79 21.92 2.70
C TYR A 51 5.88 23.13 2.55
N ARG A 52 5.92 23.71 1.34
CA ARG A 52 4.97 24.76 0.91
C ARG A 52 3.56 24.18 1.04
N HIS A 53 2.83 24.77 1.96
CA HIS A 53 1.40 24.59 2.16
C HIS A 53 0.63 24.76 0.85
N HIS A 54 -0.03 23.70 0.40
CA HIS A 54 -1.36 23.83 -0.17
C HIS A 54 -2.29 23.10 0.79
N GLN A 55 -2.96 23.90 1.63
CA GLN A 55 -4.10 23.59 2.49
C GLN A 55 -4.59 22.13 2.43
N LEU A 56 -4.14 21.31 3.38
CA LEU A 56 -4.93 20.19 3.87
C LEU A 56 -4.86 20.20 5.39
N THR A 57 -6.05 20.10 5.95
CA THR A 57 -6.45 20.21 7.34
C THR A 57 -5.62 19.36 8.31
N ASP A 58 -5.63 19.83 9.55
CA ASP A 58 -4.95 19.31 10.73
C ASP A 58 -4.99 17.78 10.90
N GLU A 59 -3.89 17.21 11.40
CA GLU A 59 -3.73 15.80 11.80
C GLU A 59 -3.99 14.75 10.69
N ALA A 60 -3.43 14.96 9.50
CA ALA A 60 -3.60 14.04 8.38
C ALA A 60 -3.02 12.63 8.67
N THR A 61 -3.88 11.70 9.08
CA THR A 61 -3.61 10.26 9.09
C THR A 61 -3.11 9.86 7.70
N PRO A 62 -1.90 9.26 7.56
CA PRO A 62 -1.36 8.88 6.26
C PRO A 62 -2.35 8.03 5.45
N GLN A 63 -2.49 8.29 4.15
CA GLN A 63 -3.42 7.56 3.25
C GLN A 63 -3.33 6.05 3.44
N TRP A 64 -2.10 5.53 3.49
CA TRP A 64 -1.80 4.12 3.71
C TRP A 64 -2.35 3.59 5.04
N LYS A 65 -2.28 4.38 6.12
CA LYS A 65 -2.81 3.99 7.43
C LYS A 65 -4.33 3.92 7.40
N GLN A 66 -4.97 4.85 6.71
CA GLN A 66 -6.43 4.82 6.54
C GLN A 66 -6.91 3.57 5.77
N VAL A 67 -6.10 3.01 4.86
CA VAL A 67 -6.40 1.73 4.19
C VAL A 67 -6.36 0.57 5.18
N LEU A 68 -5.37 0.56 6.08
CA LEU A 68 -5.27 -0.49 7.11
C LEU A 68 -6.36 -0.40 8.17
N ASP A 69 -6.76 0.82 8.53
CA ASP A 69 -7.88 1.05 9.45
C ASP A 69 -9.20 0.52 8.85
N ASP A 70 -9.47 0.76 7.55
CA ASP A 70 -10.62 0.20 6.83
C ASP A 70 -10.61 -1.35 6.81
N CYS A 71 -9.43 -1.97 6.77
CA CYS A 71 -9.26 -3.42 6.86
C CYS A 71 -9.25 -3.95 8.32
N ASN A 72 -9.43 -3.09 9.32
CA ASN A 72 -9.33 -3.43 10.74
C ASN A 72 -8.01 -4.15 11.08
N VAL A 73 -6.89 -3.61 10.58
CA VAL A 73 -5.52 -4.10 10.80
C VAL A 73 -4.80 -3.16 11.75
N LYS A 74 -4.29 -3.68 12.87
CA LYS A 74 -3.57 -2.87 13.84
C LYS A 74 -2.16 -2.53 13.34
N VAL A 75 -1.88 -1.25 13.12
CA VAL A 75 -0.52 -0.78 12.80
C VAL A 75 0.32 -0.69 14.08
N ILE A 76 1.45 -1.38 14.11
CA ILE A 76 2.41 -1.34 15.22
C ILE A 76 3.73 -0.77 14.69
N TYR A 77 4.15 0.35 15.25
CA TYR A 77 5.44 0.95 14.90
C TYR A 77 6.54 0.26 15.70
N ALA A 78 7.50 -0.33 15.00
CA ALA A 78 8.65 -0.96 15.65
C ALA A 78 9.57 0.15 16.21
N LEU A 79 9.66 0.24 17.54
CA LEU A 79 10.54 1.18 18.24
C LEU A 79 11.91 0.59 18.57
N SER A 80 12.08 -0.74 18.48
CA SER A 80 13.31 -1.43 18.86
C SER A 80 13.98 -2.17 17.70
N ALA A 81 15.30 -1.97 17.58
CA ALA A 81 16.14 -2.55 16.52
C ALA A 81 16.38 -4.07 16.67
N GLN A 82 16.25 -4.61 17.88
CA GLN A 82 16.58 -6.02 18.19
C GLN A 82 15.67 -7.03 17.48
N ALA A 83 14.37 -6.77 17.38
CA ALA A 83 13.44 -7.62 16.62
C ALA A 83 13.64 -7.48 15.09
N LYS A 84 14.10 -6.29 14.67
CA LYS A 84 14.34 -5.93 13.26
C LYS A 84 15.55 -6.65 12.67
N GLY A 85 16.66 -6.74 13.42
CA GLY A 85 17.93 -7.28 12.90
C GLY A 85 17.87 -8.72 12.37
N LYS A 86 17.01 -9.60 12.91
CA LYS A 86 16.86 -10.99 12.42
C LYS A 86 16.16 -11.07 11.06
N ILE A 87 15.30 -10.09 10.76
CA ILE A 87 14.55 -10.01 9.49
C ILE A 87 15.30 -9.13 8.48
N GLU A 88 15.92 -8.04 8.95
CA GLU A 88 16.66 -7.10 8.12
C GLU A 88 17.91 -7.71 7.50
N ARG A 89 18.66 -8.57 8.21
CA ARG A 89 19.89 -9.19 7.66
C ARG A 89 19.66 -10.01 6.38
N PRO A 90 18.69 -10.96 6.34
CA PRO A 90 18.38 -11.67 5.10
C PRO A 90 17.93 -10.74 3.96
N TYR A 91 17.19 -9.67 4.28
CA TYR A 91 16.69 -8.73 3.28
C TYR A 91 17.79 -7.81 2.75
N GLN A 92 18.71 -7.36 3.61
CA GLN A 92 19.88 -6.61 3.21
C GLN A 92 20.77 -7.43 2.28
N TRP A 93 21.01 -8.71 2.63
CA TRP A 93 21.72 -9.62 1.73
C TRP A 93 21.02 -9.76 0.37
N LEU A 94 19.69 -9.88 0.35
CA LEU A 94 18.93 -9.99 -0.90
C LEU A 94 19.04 -8.71 -1.75
N GLN A 95 19.01 -7.54 -1.11
CA GLN A 95 19.17 -6.25 -1.79
C GLN A 95 20.57 -6.12 -2.40
N ASP A 96 21.62 -6.44 -1.64
CA ASP A 96 23.00 -6.41 -2.12
C ASP A 96 23.24 -7.45 -3.22
N HIS A 97 22.70 -8.66 -3.06
CA HIS A 97 22.80 -9.75 -4.03
C HIS A 97 22.12 -9.37 -5.35
N LEU A 98 20.91 -8.80 -5.29
CA LEU A 98 20.19 -8.32 -6.46
C LEU A 98 21.00 -7.29 -7.26
N VAL A 99 21.61 -6.31 -6.59
CA VAL A 99 22.45 -5.30 -7.26
C VAL A 99 23.64 -5.96 -7.95
N ARG A 100 24.34 -6.88 -7.27
CA ARG A 100 25.49 -7.61 -7.84
C ARG A 100 25.11 -8.48 -9.03
N THR A 101 23.98 -9.18 -8.96
CA THR A 101 23.48 -10.01 -10.07
C THR A 101 23.10 -9.15 -11.27
N CYS A 102 22.43 -8.02 -11.07
CA CYS A 102 22.14 -7.06 -12.13
C CYS A 102 23.41 -6.52 -12.79
N VAL A 103 24.45 -6.20 -12.01
CA VAL A 103 25.75 -5.76 -12.54
C VAL A 103 26.42 -6.87 -13.35
N ARG A 104 26.44 -8.11 -12.85
CA ARG A 104 27.03 -9.25 -13.54
C ARG A 104 26.36 -9.54 -14.89
N GLU A 105 25.05 -9.32 -14.98
CA GLU A 105 24.26 -9.52 -16.19
C GLU A 105 24.15 -8.25 -17.07
N ASN A 106 24.89 -7.19 -16.75
CA ASN A 106 24.86 -5.90 -17.44
C ASN A 106 23.45 -5.33 -17.64
N VAL A 107 22.59 -5.46 -16.61
CA VAL A 107 21.20 -5.02 -16.66
C VAL A 107 21.10 -3.52 -16.40
N THR A 108 20.63 -2.79 -17.39
CA THR A 108 20.38 -1.34 -17.30
C THR A 108 18.88 -1.00 -17.21
N GLU A 109 18.01 -1.95 -17.55
CA GLU A 109 16.56 -1.76 -17.57
C GLU A 109 15.87 -2.34 -16.33
N ILE A 110 14.99 -1.54 -15.72
CA ILE A 110 14.22 -1.97 -14.53
C ILE A 110 13.34 -3.20 -14.78
N GLN A 111 12.89 -3.42 -16.02
CA GLN A 111 12.06 -4.59 -16.36
C GLN A 111 12.85 -5.89 -16.23
N LYS A 112 14.09 -5.93 -16.74
CA LYS A 112 15.00 -7.06 -16.58
C LYS A 112 15.38 -7.28 -15.11
N ALA A 113 15.65 -6.19 -14.38
CA ALA A 113 15.92 -6.26 -12.94
C ALA A 113 14.75 -6.84 -12.14
N ARG A 114 13.50 -6.54 -12.52
CA ARG A 114 12.30 -7.15 -11.92
C ARG A 114 12.21 -8.66 -12.18
N THR A 115 12.68 -9.14 -13.32
CA THR A 115 12.75 -10.58 -13.62
C THR A 115 13.75 -11.27 -12.71
N ILE A 116 14.95 -10.69 -12.52
CA ILE A 116 15.96 -11.19 -11.58
C ILE A 116 15.39 -11.20 -10.16
N LEU A 117 14.77 -10.10 -9.71
CA LEU A 117 14.13 -10.04 -8.40
C LEU A 117 13.11 -11.18 -8.20
N LYS A 118 12.27 -11.47 -9.19
CA LYS A 118 11.29 -12.57 -9.10
C LYS A 118 11.97 -13.93 -8.92
N GLN A 119 13.08 -14.17 -9.60
CA GLN A 119 13.87 -15.41 -9.45
C GLN A 119 14.50 -15.50 -8.06
N GLU A 120 15.09 -14.41 -7.58
CA GLU A 120 15.69 -14.31 -6.25
C GLU A 120 14.65 -14.53 -5.14
N ILE A 121 13.46 -13.93 -5.26
CA ILE A 121 12.35 -14.17 -4.31
C ILE A 121 11.92 -15.64 -4.33
N ARG A 122 11.82 -16.25 -5.52
CA ARG A 122 11.45 -17.67 -5.65
C ARG A 122 12.51 -18.55 -5.00
N HIS A 123 13.79 -18.25 -5.20
CA HIS A 123 14.89 -18.95 -4.55
C HIS A 123 14.84 -18.81 -3.02
N TYR A 124 14.70 -17.58 -2.53
CA TYR A 124 14.58 -17.28 -1.11
C TYR A 124 13.40 -18.02 -0.45
N ASN A 125 12.22 -17.99 -1.08
CA ASN A 125 11.01 -18.58 -0.50
C ASN A 125 11.00 -20.11 -0.56
N HIS A 126 11.53 -20.73 -1.63
CA HIS A 126 11.35 -22.17 -1.88
C HIS A 126 12.61 -23.03 -1.77
N ARG A 127 13.81 -22.43 -1.74
CA ARG A 127 15.08 -23.19 -1.73
C ARG A 127 15.99 -22.83 -0.55
N GLN A 128 16.00 -21.56 -0.14
CA GLN A 128 16.91 -21.11 0.91
C GLN A 128 16.45 -21.57 2.29
N VAL A 129 17.34 -22.25 3.02
CA VAL A 129 17.14 -22.59 4.42
C VAL A 129 17.60 -21.41 5.28
N HIS A 130 16.71 -20.91 6.14
CA HIS A 130 17.04 -19.79 7.01
C HIS A 130 17.88 -20.25 8.20
N SER A 131 19.02 -19.60 8.46
CA SER A 131 19.89 -19.93 9.59
C SER A 131 19.20 -19.85 10.96
N THR A 132 18.23 -18.94 11.12
CA THR A 132 17.50 -18.77 12.39
C THR A 132 16.45 -19.84 12.64
N THR A 133 15.77 -20.31 11.58
CA THR A 133 14.64 -21.25 11.72
C THR A 133 14.93 -22.63 11.18
N GLN A 134 16.08 -22.84 10.54
CA GLN A 134 16.53 -24.10 9.95
C GLN A 134 15.51 -24.73 8.98
N GLU A 135 14.64 -23.90 8.40
CA GLU A 135 13.55 -24.32 7.53
C GLU A 135 13.47 -23.42 6.30
N ILE A 136 12.82 -23.96 5.25
CA ILE A 136 12.47 -23.22 4.04
C ILE A 136 11.22 -22.39 4.31
N PRO A 137 11.20 -21.07 4.02
CA PRO A 137 10.10 -20.17 4.36
C PRO A 137 8.73 -20.62 3.88
N HIS A 138 8.64 -21.10 2.63
CA HIS A 138 7.38 -21.55 2.04
C HIS A 138 6.82 -22.77 2.75
N LEU A 139 7.66 -23.78 3.02
CA LEU A 139 7.22 -25.00 3.72
C LEU A 139 6.77 -24.68 5.14
N ARG A 140 7.51 -23.83 5.86
CA ARG A 140 7.10 -23.37 7.19
C ARG A 140 5.77 -22.61 7.16
N PHE A 141 5.56 -21.77 6.15
CA PHE A 141 4.32 -21.03 5.99
C PHE A 141 3.12 -21.96 5.73
N LEU A 142 3.28 -22.98 4.88
CA LEU A 142 2.25 -24.00 4.65
C LEU A 142 1.92 -24.79 5.92
N LYS A 143 2.93 -25.28 6.64
CA LYS A 143 2.73 -25.95 7.94
C LYS A 143 1.94 -25.06 8.91
N ALA A 144 2.29 -23.78 8.99
CA ALA A 144 1.58 -22.85 9.87
C ALA A 144 0.11 -22.67 9.48
N LEU A 145 -0.21 -22.68 8.18
CA LEU A 145 -1.60 -22.64 7.69
C LEU A 145 -2.35 -23.92 8.04
N GLU A 146 -1.75 -25.09 7.80
CA GLU A 146 -2.33 -26.40 8.12
C GLU A 146 -2.58 -26.57 9.62
N GLU A 147 -1.65 -26.10 10.45
CA GLU A 147 -1.75 -26.16 11.91
C GLU A 147 -2.64 -25.06 12.52
N GLY A 148 -3.22 -24.17 11.70
CA GLY A 148 -4.03 -23.04 12.18
C GLY A 148 -3.24 -21.99 12.98
N LYS A 149 -1.90 -22.01 12.91
CA LYS A 149 -1.00 -21.07 13.61
C LYS A 149 -0.80 -19.77 12.84
N THR A 150 -1.83 -19.30 12.14
CA THR A 150 -1.80 -18.03 11.42
C THR A 150 -2.88 -17.08 11.91
N LEU A 151 -2.55 -15.80 11.94
CA LEU A 151 -3.48 -14.71 12.30
C LEU A 151 -3.95 -13.96 11.05
N PHE A 152 -4.04 -14.66 9.92
CA PHE A 152 -4.60 -14.14 8.69
C PHE A 152 -6.10 -14.47 8.63
N ARG A 153 -6.90 -13.48 8.30
CA ARG A 153 -8.34 -13.62 8.02
C ARG A 153 -8.55 -13.62 6.51
N PRO A 154 -9.53 -14.35 5.96
CA PRO A 154 -9.85 -14.24 4.54
C PRO A 154 -10.22 -12.79 4.19
N PHE A 155 -9.75 -12.29 3.06
CA PHE A 155 -10.12 -10.97 2.60
C PHE A 155 -11.58 -10.98 2.12
N ALA A 156 -12.39 -10.09 2.69
CA ALA A 156 -13.76 -9.85 2.28
C ALA A 156 -13.99 -8.35 2.14
N VAL A 157 -14.73 -7.95 1.12
CA VAL A 157 -15.18 -6.57 0.95
C VAL A 157 -16.41 -6.40 1.84
N ASN A 158 -16.21 -5.79 3.01
CA ASN A 158 -17.29 -5.56 3.96
C ASN A 158 -18.10 -4.31 3.57
N PRO A 159 -19.42 -4.29 3.83
CA PRO A 159 -20.21 -3.07 3.73
C PRO A 159 -19.57 -1.96 4.57
N PRO A 160 -19.55 -0.71 4.09
CA PRO A 160 -20.29 -0.19 2.94
C PRO A 160 -19.57 -0.34 1.58
N PHE A 161 -18.37 -0.93 1.54
CA PHE A 161 -17.56 -0.97 0.32
C PHE A 161 -18.14 -1.94 -0.71
N GLU A 162 -18.06 -1.58 -2.00
CA GLU A 162 -18.57 -2.42 -3.09
C GLU A 162 -17.45 -3.19 -3.79
N SER A 163 -16.22 -2.68 -3.74
CA SER A 163 -15.09 -3.28 -4.43
C SER A 163 -13.76 -3.04 -3.71
N PRO A 164 -12.74 -3.90 -3.93
CA PRO A 164 -11.41 -3.71 -3.32
C PRO A 164 -10.79 -2.35 -3.65
N LYS A 165 -11.14 -1.77 -4.82
CA LYS A 165 -10.65 -0.44 -5.21
C LYS A 165 -11.21 0.68 -4.34
N ASP A 166 -12.29 0.44 -3.59
CA ASP A 166 -12.76 1.39 -2.59
C ASP A 166 -11.85 1.38 -1.37
N ILE A 167 -11.30 0.22 -1.02
CA ILE A 167 -10.42 0.06 0.14
C ILE A 167 -9.01 0.53 -0.22
N PHE A 168 -8.44 -0.01 -1.29
CA PHE A 168 -7.07 0.27 -1.74
C PHE A 168 -7.04 1.47 -2.70
N CYS A 169 -7.27 2.67 -2.18
CA CYS A 169 -7.30 3.91 -2.97
C CYS A 169 -6.60 5.09 -2.29
N LEU A 170 -6.33 6.13 -3.07
CA LEU A 170 -5.98 7.45 -2.55
C LEU A 170 -7.26 8.24 -2.23
N ARG A 171 -7.34 8.87 -1.06
CA ARG A 171 -8.55 9.54 -0.58
C ARG A 171 -8.38 11.04 -0.52
N ILE A 172 -9.35 11.79 -1.03
CA ILE A 172 -9.33 13.26 -0.98
C ILE A 172 -10.71 13.74 -0.59
N GLN A 173 -10.78 14.55 0.47
CA GLN A 173 -12.03 15.21 0.86
C GLN A 173 -12.24 16.48 0.03
N ARG A 174 -13.45 16.62 -0.49
CA ARG A 174 -13.91 17.78 -1.26
C ARG A 174 -15.35 18.11 -0.90
N VAL A 175 -15.76 19.33 -1.22
CA VAL A 175 -17.16 19.76 -1.12
C VAL A 175 -17.66 20.01 -2.52
N ILE A 176 -18.86 19.52 -2.81
CA ILE A 176 -19.51 19.75 -4.11
C ILE A 176 -19.90 21.22 -4.24
N ASP A 177 -19.61 21.85 -5.37
CA ASP A 177 -20.01 23.24 -5.60
C ASP A 177 -21.53 23.40 -5.83
N ALA A 178 -21.99 24.66 -5.98
CA ALA A 178 -23.40 24.95 -6.26
C ALA A 178 -23.92 24.31 -7.57
N TYR A 179 -23.02 24.04 -8.53
CA TYR A 179 -23.30 23.49 -9.85
C TYR A 179 -23.10 21.97 -9.93
N ARG A 180 -22.96 21.29 -8.77
CA ARG A 180 -22.69 19.86 -8.67
C ARG A 180 -21.36 19.42 -9.31
N LYS A 181 -20.35 20.29 -9.33
CA LYS A 181 -19.01 20.00 -9.82
C LYS A 181 -18.01 19.91 -8.68
N ILE A 182 -16.95 19.16 -8.92
CA ILE A 182 -15.79 19.08 -8.05
C ILE A 182 -14.53 19.36 -8.85
N SER A 183 -13.65 20.18 -8.28
CA SER A 183 -12.30 20.41 -8.78
C SER A 183 -11.30 19.46 -8.11
N LEU A 184 -10.59 18.70 -8.92
CA LEU A 184 -9.44 17.90 -8.54
C LEU A 184 -8.24 18.35 -9.38
N ASN A 185 -7.31 19.08 -8.75
CA ASN A 185 -6.21 19.76 -9.43
C ASN A 185 -6.74 20.62 -10.59
N ASN A 186 -6.30 20.34 -11.83
CA ASN A 186 -6.71 21.09 -13.03
C ASN A 186 -7.94 20.49 -13.71
N PHE A 187 -8.54 19.44 -13.15
CA PHE A 187 -9.71 18.77 -13.71
C PHE A 187 -10.96 19.14 -12.91
N GLN A 188 -12.02 19.51 -13.63
CA GLN A 188 -13.35 19.70 -13.06
C GLN A 188 -14.30 18.74 -13.72
N PHE A 189 -15.07 18.02 -12.90
CA PHE A 189 -16.09 17.11 -13.38
C PHE A 189 -17.37 17.25 -12.56
N LYS A 190 -18.50 16.97 -13.21
CA LYS A 190 -19.83 17.01 -12.59
C LYS A 190 -20.08 15.69 -11.90
N VAL A 191 -20.56 15.72 -10.66
CA VAL A 191 -20.92 14.52 -9.89
C VAL A 191 -22.40 14.25 -10.04
N ASN A 192 -22.72 13.08 -10.59
CA ASN A 192 -24.10 12.64 -10.74
C ASN A 192 -24.73 12.35 -9.37
N HIS A 193 -26.06 12.40 -9.27
CA HIS A 193 -26.80 11.98 -8.05
C HIS A 193 -26.38 12.64 -6.72
N SER A 194 -25.90 13.89 -6.76
CA SER A 194 -25.38 14.60 -5.59
C SER A 194 -26.14 15.88 -5.26
N ASN A 195 -26.14 16.27 -3.98
CA ASN A 195 -26.65 17.57 -3.57
C ASN A 195 -25.52 18.62 -3.55
N PRO A 196 -25.81 19.87 -3.94
CA PRO A 196 -24.85 20.95 -3.80
C PRO A 196 -24.40 21.11 -2.35
N ARG A 197 -23.11 21.41 -2.14
CA ARG A 197 -22.48 21.63 -0.83
C ARG A 197 -22.35 20.39 0.07
N ASP A 198 -22.69 19.20 -0.41
CA ASP A 198 -22.42 17.98 0.34
C ASP A 198 -20.90 17.73 0.43
N PRO A 199 -20.39 17.36 1.62
CA PRO A 199 -19.02 16.87 1.76
C PRO A 199 -18.91 15.48 1.17
N VAL A 200 -17.93 15.27 0.30
CA VAL A 200 -17.67 13.98 -0.33
C VAL A 200 -16.23 13.55 -0.20
N THR A 201 -16.03 12.24 -0.20
CA THR A 201 -14.71 11.61 -0.26
C THR A 201 -14.50 11.05 -1.65
N LEU A 202 -13.52 11.60 -2.36
CA LEU A 202 -13.03 11.05 -3.61
C LEU A 202 -12.07 9.90 -3.30
N ARG A 203 -12.37 8.71 -3.81
CA ARG A 203 -11.52 7.52 -3.77
C ARG A 203 -10.93 7.30 -5.15
N ILE A 204 -9.64 7.54 -5.30
CA ILE A 204 -8.92 7.55 -6.57
C ILE A 204 -8.09 6.27 -6.66
N TYR A 205 -8.37 5.46 -7.68
CA TYR A 205 -7.67 4.22 -8.00
C TYR A 205 -6.93 4.35 -9.34
N PRO A 206 -5.61 4.51 -9.34
CA PRO A 206 -4.81 4.46 -10.56
C PRO A 206 -4.95 3.12 -11.28
N LEU A 207 -5.50 3.13 -12.50
CA LEU A 207 -5.60 1.96 -13.38
C LEU A 207 -4.30 1.76 -14.17
N ASN A 208 -3.70 2.85 -14.64
CA ASN A 208 -2.41 2.88 -15.30
C ASN A 208 -1.75 4.26 -15.13
N ALA A 209 -0.63 4.51 -15.80
CA ALA A 209 0.12 5.76 -15.68
C ALA A 209 -0.66 7.02 -16.13
N MET A 210 -1.72 6.87 -16.92
CA MET A 210 -2.50 7.96 -17.51
C MET A 210 -4.01 7.83 -17.28
N LEU A 211 -4.47 6.92 -16.43
CA LEU A 211 -5.89 6.69 -16.22
C LEU A 211 -6.13 6.30 -14.77
N SER A 212 -7.02 7.05 -14.12
CA SER A 212 -7.47 6.79 -12.77
C SER A 212 -8.98 6.68 -12.73
N GLU A 213 -9.48 5.72 -11.97
CA GLU A 213 -10.89 5.58 -11.63
C GLU A 213 -11.15 6.38 -10.35
N VAL A 214 -12.01 7.38 -10.44
CA VAL A 214 -12.44 8.20 -9.32
C VAL A 214 -13.84 7.76 -8.90
N ARG A 215 -13.96 7.32 -7.66
CA ARG A 215 -15.21 6.89 -7.04
C ARG A 215 -15.61 7.90 -5.99
N VAL A 216 -16.80 8.47 -6.13
CA VAL A 216 -17.28 9.54 -5.27
C VAL A 216 -18.18 8.96 -4.20
N TRP A 217 -17.78 9.11 -2.94
CA TRP A 217 -18.51 8.62 -1.78
C TRP A 217 -19.08 9.78 -0.96
N CYS A 218 -20.34 9.67 -0.57
CA CYS A 218 -20.98 10.59 0.37
C CYS A 218 -21.75 9.77 1.41
N ASN A 219 -21.62 10.10 2.70
CA ASN A 219 -22.33 9.42 3.78
C ASN A 219 -22.28 7.88 3.70
N ASN A 220 -21.08 7.33 3.44
CA ASN A 220 -20.84 5.88 3.26
C ASN A 220 -21.62 5.22 2.12
N LYS A 221 -22.05 5.99 1.12
CA LYS A 221 -22.65 5.47 -0.12
C LYS A 221 -21.85 5.90 -1.33
N LEU A 222 -21.66 4.96 -2.26
CA LEU A 222 -21.11 5.26 -3.57
C LEU A 222 -22.18 5.99 -4.38
N ILE A 223 -21.85 7.18 -4.87
CA ILE A 223 -22.77 8.04 -5.62
C ILE A 223 -22.43 8.07 -7.11
N ASP A 224 -21.14 8.08 -7.44
CA ASP A 224 -20.69 8.23 -8.82
C ASP A 224 -19.33 7.55 -9.06
N ILE A 225 -19.10 7.10 -10.28
CA ILE A 225 -17.84 6.49 -10.73
C ILE A 225 -17.45 7.11 -12.06
N GLN A 226 -16.25 7.67 -12.11
CA GLN A 226 -15.72 8.32 -13.30
C GLN A 226 -14.30 7.86 -13.60
N LYS A 227 -13.93 7.85 -14.88
CA LYS A 227 -12.57 7.57 -15.32
C LYS A 227 -11.94 8.86 -15.83
N ILE A 228 -10.84 9.28 -15.21
CA ILE A 228 -10.14 10.51 -15.51
C ILE A 228 -8.76 10.15 -16.06
N LYS A 229 -8.37 10.81 -17.16
CA LYS A 229 -7.03 10.70 -17.73
C LYS A 229 -6.10 11.75 -17.14
#